data_AF-A0A923M794-F1
#
_entry.id   AF-A0A923M794-F1
#
_cell.length_a   1.000
_cell.length_b   1.000
_cell.length_c   1.000
_cell.angle_alpha   90.00
_cell.angle_beta   90.00
_cell.angle_gamma   90.00
#
_symmetry.space_group_name_H-M   'P 1'
#
loop_
_entity.id
_entity.type
_entity.pdbx_description
1 polymer ?
#
loop_
_entity_poly.entity_id
_entity_poly.type
_entity_poly.pdbx_seq_one_letter_code
_entity_poly.pdbx_strand_id
1 'polypeptide(L)'
;MLSVESRIQAVVDDHMFKTFWEAAAHFKTDDLVVFFNEGHPSESLTVSPRISVCDSKDLPDKYKAKLQRPSREAAVRLKDSDASFWLVANFTDGQGACAAINAKPLTPGGTA
;
A
#
# COMPACT_ATOMS: atom_id res chain seq x y z
N MET A 1 8.45 -21.14 3.99
CA MET A 1 7.83 -20.05 3.22
C MET A 1 7.50 -18.93 4.18
N LEU A 2 7.90 -17.70 3.88
CA LEU A 2 7.46 -16.53 4.64
C LEU A 2 5.94 -16.39 4.48
N SER A 3 5.23 -15.96 5.53
CA SER A 3 3.81 -15.64 5.41
C SER A 3 3.63 -14.47 4.45
N VAL A 4 2.45 -14.38 3.83
CA VAL A 4 2.09 -13.26 2.94
C VAL A 4 2.24 -11.91 3.67
N GLU A 5 1.95 -11.87 4.96
CA GLU A 5 2.16 -10.68 5.80
C GLU A 5 3.64 -10.31 5.94
N SER A 6 4.54 -11.27 6.16
CA SER A 6 5.97 -11.00 6.20
C SER A 6 6.52 -10.52 4.86
N ARG A 7 5.98 -11.04 3.74
CA ARG A 7 6.36 -10.58 2.40
C ARG A 7 5.89 -9.14 2.14
N ILE A 8 4.67 -8.79 2.57
CA ILE A 8 4.17 -7.42 2.52
C ILE A 8 5.10 -6.48 3.29
N GLN A 9 5.51 -6.84 4.51
CA GLN A 9 6.42 -5.99 5.29
C GLN A 9 7.79 -5.85 4.63
N ALA A 10 8.29 -6.89 3.97
CA ALA A 10 9.56 -6.85 3.26
C ALA A 10 9.58 -5.96 2.02
N VAL A 11 8.40 -5.69 1.41
CA VAL A 11 8.28 -4.81 0.24
C VAL A 11 7.87 -3.37 0.59
N VAL A 12 7.57 -3.11 1.87
CA VAL A 12 7.30 -1.74 2.35
C VAL A 12 8.64 -1.08 2.64
N ASP A 13 9.12 -0.27 1.70
CA ASP A 13 10.39 0.45 1.77
C ASP A 13 10.22 1.95 1.52
N ASP A 14 11.29 2.73 1.71
CA ASP A 14 11.30 4.19 1.52
C ASP A 14 10.82 4.67 0.14
N HIS A 15 11.08 3.89 -0.91
CA HIS A 15 10.60 4.20 -2.25
C HIS A 15 9.08 4.16 -2.34
N MET A 16 8.43 3.21 -1.64
CA MET A 16 6.98 3.13 -1.56
C MET A 16 6.38 4.34 -0.84
N PHE A 17 6.99 4.77 0.27
CA PHE A 17 6.55 5.97 1.00
C PHE A 17 6.72 7.23 0.16
N LYS A 18 7.86 7.37 -0.53
CA LYS A 18 8.11 8.50 -1.43
C LYS A 18 7.05 8.56 -2.53
N THR A 19 6.79 7.43 -3.20
CA THR A 19 5.77 7.33 -4.25
C THR A 19 4.38 7.66 -3.70
N PHE A 20 4.05 7.20 -2.49
CA PHE A 20 2.78 7.55 -1.83
C PHE A 20 2.65 9.06 -1.61
N TRP A 21 3.68 9.73 -1.06
CA TRP A 21 3.64 11.16 -0.79
C TRP A 21 3.61 12.01 -2.07
N GLU A 22 4.36 11.61 -3.10
CA GLU A 22 4.31 12.23 -4.42
C GLU A 22 2.91 12.12 -5.03
N ALA A 23 2.30 10.94 -4.95
CA ALA A 23 0.92 10.72 -5.39
C ALA A 23 -0.08 11.50 -4.53
N ALA A 24 0.12 11.62 -3.21
CA ALA A 24 -0.77 12.36 -2.34
C ALA A 24 -0.77 13.86 -2.66
N ALA A 25 0.41 14.41 -2.97
CA ALA A 25 0.55 15.77 -3.46
C ALA A 25 -0.11 15.94 -4.85
N HIS A 26 0.08 14.97 -5.76
CA HIS A 26 -0.48 15.00 -7.10
C HIS A 26 -2.02 14.94 -7.11
N PHE A 27 -2.59 13.96 -6.41
CA PHE A 27 -4.04 13.74 -6.32
C PHE A 27 -4.73 14.62 -5.27
N LYS A 28 -3.98 15.35 -4.45
CA LYS A 28 -4.47 16.19 -3.35
C LYS A 28 -5.31 15.40 -2.34
N THR A 29 -4.93 14.15 -2.09
CA THR A 29 -5.60 13.26 -1.13
C THR A 29 -4.61 12.24 -0.58
N ASP A 30 -4.75 11.92 0.70
CA ASP A 30 -4.02 10.86 1.38
C ASP A 30 -4.79 9.52 1.40
N ASP A 31 -6.03 9.50 0.90
CA ASP A 31 -6.84 8.30 0.72
C ASP A 31 -6.43 7.54 -0.56
N LEU A 32 -5.25 6.93 -0.50
CA LEU A 32 -4.61 6.27 -1.63
C LEU A 32 -4.45 4.76 -1.44
N VAL A 33 -4.36 4.07 -2.58
CA VAL A 33 -4.03 2.66 -2.70
C VAL A 33 -2.75 2.53 -3.49
N VAL A 34 -1.77 1.86 -2.91
CA VAL A 34 -0.50 1.50 -3.52
C VAL A 34 -0.61 0.08 -4.04
N PHE A 35 -0.24 -0.13 -5.30
CA PHE A 35 -0.19 -1.41 -5.97
C PHE A 35 1.25 -1.83 -6.11
N PHE A 36 1.60 -2.99 -5.56
CA PHE A 36 2.90 -3.61 -5.76
C PHE A 36 2.77 -4.82 -6.67
N ASN A 37 3.59 -4.89 -7.72
CA ASN A 37 3.64 -6.06 -8.62
C ASN A 37 5.08 -6.57 -8.77
N GLU A 38 5.36 -7.70 -8.13
CA GLU A 38 6.70 -8.32 -8.12
C GLU A 38 7.13 -8.78 -9.54
N GLY A 39 6.17 -9.11 -10.41
CA GLY A 39 6.44 -9.59 -11.76
C GLY A 39 6.86 -8.50 -12.77
N HIS A 40 6.74 -7.23 -12.41
CA HIS A 40 6.97 -6.10 -13.31
C HIS A 40 7.94 -5.07 -12.68
N PRO A 41 9.26 -5.28 -12.75
CA PRO A 41 10.26 -4.44 -12.09
C PRO A 41 10.31 -2.96 -12.55
N SER A 42 9.78 -2.66 -13.74
CA SER A 42 9.69 -1.29 -14.27
C SER A 42 8.39 -0.56 -13.91
N GLU A 43 7.35 -1.27 -13.49
CA GLU A 43 6.04 -0.73 -13.09
C GLU A 43 5.62 -1.28 -11.72
N SER A 44 6.62 -1.56 -10.87
CA SER A 44 6.43 -2.34 -9.64
C SER A 44 5.52 -1.65 -8.65
N LEU A 45 5.41 -0.32 -8.75
CA LEU A 45 4.63 0.52 -7.87
C LEU A 45 3.74 1.45 -8.67
N THR A 46 2.44 1.34 -8.43
CA THR A 46 1.44 2.27 -8.95
C THR A 46 0.62 2.80 -7.79
N VAL A 47 0.19 4.06 -7.85
CA VAL A 47 -0.62 4.65 -6.77
C VAL A 47 -1.86 5.27 -7.38
N SER A 48 -3.01 5.04 -6.76
CA SER A 48 -4.28 5.60 -7.22
C SER A 48 -5.19 5.97 -6.05
N PRO A 49 -6.08 6.97 -6.20
CA PRO A 49 -7.09 7.28 -5.20
C PRO A 49 -7.96 6.07 -4.91
N ARG A 50 -8.25 5.81 -3.63
CA ARG A 50 -9.08 4.67 -3.20
C ARG A 50 -10.44 4.66 -3.87
N ILE A 51 -11.06 5.83 -4.03
CA ILE A 51 -12.35 5.96 -4.72
C ILE A 51 -12.27 5.46 -6.17
N SER A 52 -11.25 5.87 -6.93
CA SER A 52 -11.03 5.42 -8.31
C SER A 52 -10.80 3.91 -8.40
N VAL A 53 -10.17 3.33 -7.38
CA VAL A 53 -9.93 1.90 -7.29
C VAL A 53 -11.21 1.12 -6.95
N CYS A 54 -12.06 1.66 -6.09
CA CYS A 54 -13.36 1.06 -5.77
C CYS A 54 -14.27 0.96 -7.00
N ASP A 55 -14.24 1.97 -7.88
CA ASP A 55 -14.98 2.00 -9.14
C ASP A 55 -14.35 1.17 -10.26
N SER A 56 -13.09 0.75 -10.12
CA SER A 56 -12.37 0.00 -11.16
C SER A 56 -12.90 -1.42 -11.33
N LYS A 57 -13.05 -1.90 -12.58
CA LYS A 57 -13.44 -3.29 -12.87
C LYS A 57 -12.27 -4.27 -12.77
N ASP A 58 -11.04 -3.77 -12.76
CA ASP A 58 -9.81 -4.57 -12.80
C ASP A 58 -9.42 -5.15 -11.44
N LEU A 59 -10.03 -4.67 -10.34
CA LEU A 59 -9.74 -5.17 -9.00
C LEU A 59 -10.68 -6.30 -8.57
N PRO A 60 -10.15 -7.42 -8.05
CA PRO A 60 -10.96 -8.48 -7.46
C PRO A 60 -11.87 -7.96 -6.33
N ASP A 61 -13.11 -8.45 -6.28
CA ASP A 61 -14.13 -8.02 -5.29
C ASP A 61 -13.67 -8.19 -3.84
N LYS A 62 -12.85 -9.23 -3.57
CA LYS A 62 -12.23 -9.46 -2.26
C LYS A 62 -11.38 -8.30 -1.76
N TYR A 63 -10.76 -7.53 -2.66
CA TYR A 63 -9.98 -6.34 -2.30
C TYR A 63 -10.88 -5.11 -2.24
N LYS A 64 -11.84 -4.96 -3.15
CA LYS A 64 -12.83 -3.88 -3.10
C LYS A 64 -13.58 -3.82 -1.78
N ALA A 65 -13.98 -4.98 -1.26
CA ALA A 65 -14.65 -5.08 0.04
C ALA A 65 -13.81 -4.50 1.18
N LYS A 66 -12.48 -4.69 1.16
CA LYS A 66 -11.55 -4.11 2.13
C LYS A 66 -11.39 -2.60 1.93
N LEU A 67 -11.28 -2.17 0.67
CA LEU A 67 -11.11 -0.77 0.27
C LEU A 67 -12.38 0.09 0.46
N GLN A 68 -13.52 -0.48 0.89
CA GLN A 68 -14.70 0.32 1.21
C GLN A 68 -14.47 1.33 2.34
N ARG A 69 -13.46 1.08 3.20
CA ARG A 69 -13.09 1.97 4.29
C ARG A 69 -11.68 2.57 4.06
N PRO A 70 -11.43 3.80 4.50
CA PRO A 70 -10.09 4.40 4.44
C PRO A 70 -9.08 3.57 5.26
N SER A 71 -7.82 3.61 4.84
CA SER A 71 -6.71 2.85 5.44
C SER A 71 -6.56 3.14 6.94
N ARG A 72 -6.81 4.39 7.36
CA ARG A 72 -6.78 4.86 8.75
C ARG A 72 -7.76 4.12 9.67
N GLU A 73 -8.93 3.73 9.15
CA GLU A 73 -9.94 3.02 9.94
C GLU A 73 -9.69 1.50 9.99
N ALA A 74 -8.97 0.95 9.00
CA ALA A 74 -8.63 -0.47 8.93
C ALA A 74 -7.30 -0.82 9.64
N ALA A 75 -6.57 0.19 10.09
CA ALA A 75 -5.29 0.09 10.79
C ALA A 75 -5.41 -0.52 12.19
N VAL A 76 -4.96 -1.76 12.40
CA VAL A 76 -5.07 -2.45 13.71
C VAL A 76 -4.05 -1.95 14.76
N ARG A 77 -3.07 -1.12 14.39
CA ARG A 77 -2.06 -0.61 15.34
C ARG A 77 -1.72 0.86 15.08
N LEU A 78 -2.29 1.73 15.90
CA LEU A 78 -1.93 3.15 15.98
C LEU A 78 -0.72 3.32 16.89
N LYS A 79 0.45 3.51 16.29
CA LYS A 79 1.49 4.38 16.86
C LYS A 79 1.65 5.53 15.88
N ASP A 80 0.95 6.63 16.13
CA ASP A 80 1.21 7.99 15.62
C ASP A 80 2.12 8.01 14.38
N SER A 81 1.65 7.48 13.25
CA SER A 81 2.45 7.35 12.04
C SER A 81 1.98 8.38 11.02
N ASP A 82 2.91 9.09 10.40
CA ASP A 82 2.61 10.18 9.48
C ASP A 82 1.94 9.71 8.17
N ALA A 83 2.02 8.42 7.83
CA ALA A 83 1.41 7.84 6.63
C ALA A 83 0.57 6.57 6.91
N SER A 84 -0.64 6.56 6.37
CA SER A 84 -1.56 5.41 6.38
C SER A 84 -2.11 5.19 4.96
N PHE A 85 -1.87 4.03 4.35
CA PHE A 85 -2.35 3.73 2.99
C PHE A 85 -2.72 2.26 2.82
N TRP A 86 -3.50 1.95 1.79
CA TRP A 86 -3.78 0.57 1.42
C TRP A 86 -2.68 0.05 0.50
N LEU A 87 -2.14 -1.14 0.77
CA LEU A 87 -1.22 -1.83 -0.11
C LEU A 87 -1.88 -3.08 -0.70
N VAL A 88 -1.94 -3.13 -2.02
CA VAL A 88 -2.34 -4.30 -2.81
C VAL A 88 -1.08 -4.87 -3.45
N ALA A 89 -0.53 -5.93 -2.86
CA ALA A 89 0.66 -6.62 -3.37
C ALA A 89 0.26 -7.85 -4.17
N ASN A 90 0.78 -8.00 -5.38
CA ASN A 90 0.68 -9.19 -6.22
C ASN A 90 2.08 -9.77 -6.40
N PHE A 91 2.23 -11.04 -6.04
CA PHE A 91 3.48 -11.77 -6.10
C PHE A 91 3.52 -12.72 -7.29
N THR A 92 4.73 -13.07 -7.74
CA THR A 92 4.93 -13.91 -8.94
C THR A 92 4.36 -15.33 -8.82
N ASP A 93 4.20 -15.83 -7.59
CA ASP A 93 3.57 -17.11 -7.29
C ASP A 93 2.03 -17.10 -7.35
N GLY A 94 1.42 -15.99 -7.82
CA GLY A 94 -0.03 -15.83 -7.95
C GLY A 94 -0.75 -15.52 -6.64
N GLN A 95 -0.02 -15.46 -5.52
CA GLN A 95 -0.57 -14.93 -4.28
C GLN A 95 -0.65 -13.41 -4.33
N GLY A 96 -1.71 -12.87 -3.74
CA GLY A 96 -1.87 -11.44 -3.57
C GLY A 96 -2.50 -11.10 -2.24
N ALA A 97 -2.21 -9.90 -1.77
CA ALA A 97 -2.62 -9.45 -0.47
C ALA A 97 -3.09 -8.00 -0.54
N CYS A 98 -4.11 -7.69 0.24
CA CYS A 98 -4.56 -6.32 0.46
C CYS A 98 -4.55 -6.07 1.97
N ALA A 99 -3.71 -5.12 2.38
CA ALA A 99 -3.45 -4.77 3.78
C ALA A 99 -3.40 -3.25 3.96
N ALA A 100 -3.91 -2.78 5.10
CA ALA A 100 -3.73 -1.39 5.49
C ALA A 100 -2.34 -1.23 6.12
N ILE A 101 -1.48 -0.46 5.48
CA ILE A 101 -0.12 -0.16 5.93
C ILE A 101 -0.17 1.13 6.74
N ASN A 102 0.41 1.05 7.93
CA ASN A 102 0.67 2.19 8.79
C ASN A 102 2.13 2.11 9.16
N ALA A 103 2.89 3.10 8.74
CA ALA A 103 4.31 3.10 8.98
C ALA A 103 4.80 4.53 9.10
N LYS A 104 5.75 4.70 10.02
CA LYS A 104 6.56 5.91 10.07
C LYS A 104 7.57 5.80 8.92
N PRO A 105 7.79 6.89 8.16
CA PRO A 105 8.95 6.92 7.28
C PRO A 105 10.17 6.56 8.11
N LEU A 106 10.97 5.60 7.64
CA LEU A 106 12.29 5.37 8.20
C LEU A 106 13.06 6.66 7.93
N THR A 107 13.28 7.44 8.97
CA THR A 107 14.06 8.67 8.85
C THR A 107 15.43 8.27 8.25
N PRO A 108 15.95 8.97 7.24
CA PRO A 108 17.33 8.78 6.82
C PRO A 108 18.21 9.21 8.00
N GLY A 109 18.63 8.24 8.82
CA GLY A 109 19.34 8.49 10.08
C GLY A 109 18.92 7.64 11.28
N GLY A 110 17.98 6.70 11.14
CA GLY A 110 17.71 5.70 12.19
C GLY A 110 18.88 4.71 12.31
N THR A 111 19.82 4.99 13.20
CA THR A 111 20.87 4.03 13.60
C THR A 111 20.24 2.73 14.10
N ALA A 112 20.65 1.62 13.48
CA ALA A 112 20.53 0.27 14.04
C ALA A 112 21.25 0.16 15.38
#